data_AF-A0AA89CM82-F1
#
_entry.id   AF-A0AA89CM82-F1
#
_cell.length_a   1.000
_cell.length_b   1.000
_cell.length_c   1.000
_cell.angle_alpha   90.00
_cell.angle_beta   90.00
_cell.angle_gamma   90.00
#
_symmetry.space_group_name_H-M   'P 1'
#
loop_
_entity.id
_entity.type
_entity.pdbx_description
1 polymer ?
#
loop_
_entity_poly.entity_id
_entity_poly.type
_entity_poly.pdbx_seq_one_letter_code
_entity_poly.pdbx_strand_id
1 'polypeptide(L)'
;MGHISIVYGMIKLNDVKSFHKTILDMKPDENYPWIRTEMFNTKSIESPYYYENPITTFGTTYKNLSGGNDWSEFILKFEYLLDKIDFDYARIRFETEFLGDFEFFWGRKTGKSPEFYKKDDLIEQDKWFFGYGFRHMYGDLICKNTPDVPFDFKYPIEFDIDAKNSFNEIIPELNKIQINTKEYFDNQARILKNDGSNLILTYLKLNEVIEYGWEFKKGFFLKRLKEIKKINTPYNAV
;
A
#
# COMPACT_ATOMS: atom_id res chain seq x y z
N MET A 1 4.36 26.16 -3.64
CA MET A 1 4.97 25.63 -2.40
C MET A 1 4.57 24.17 -2.30
N GLY A 2 5.47 23.25 -1.95
CA GLY A 2 5.12 21.84 -1.73
C GLY A 2 4.89 21.61 -0.24
N HIS A 3 3.86 20.85 0.10
CA HIS A 3 3.51 20.48 1.47
C HIS A 3 4.32 19.26 1.91
N ILE A 4 4.72 19.22 3.17
CA ILE A 4 5.44 18.08 3.74
C ILE A 4 4.44 17.12 4.39
N SER A 5 4.65 15.82 4.19
CA SER A 5 3.95 14.79 4.93
C SER A 5 4.94 13.77 5.47
N ILE A 6 4.66 13.23 6.65
CA ILE A 6 5.53 12.27 7.34
C ILE A 6 4.73 10.98 7.52
N VAL A 7 5.31 9.86 7.12
CA VAL A 7 4.72 8.54 7.31
C VAL A 7 5.67 7.70 8.12
N TYR A 8 5.24 7.20 9.25
CA TYR A 8 6.05 6.34 10.12
C TYR A 8 5.18 5.34 10.87
N GLY A 9 5.79 4.30 11.41
CA GLY A 9 5.02 3.24 12.02
C GLY A 9 5.85 2.12 12.59
N MET A 10 5.13 1.06 12.96
CA MET A 10 5.75 -0.16 13.45
C MET A 10 4.96 -1.40 13.04
N ILE A 11 5.67 -2.53 13.00
CA ILE A 11 5.10 -3.85 12.75
C ILE A 11 5.60 -4.78 13.85
N LYS A 12 4.68 -5.44 14.56
CA LYS A 12 5.01 -6.51 15.52
C LYS A 12 5.14 -7.82 14.73
N LEU A 13 6.36 -8.32 14.62
CA LEU A 13 6.72 -9.46 13.77
C LEU A 13 6.60 -10.78 14.53
N ASN A 14 6.08 -11.80 13.85
CA ASN A 14 6.15 -13.18 14.32
C ASN A 14 7.42 -13.88 13.81
N ASP A 15 7.93 -13.48 12.64
CA ASP A 15 9.17 -13.99 12.08
C ASP A 15 10.05 -12.86 11.50
N VAL A 16 11.17 -12.59 12.19
CA VAL A 16 12.18 -11.60 11.76
C VAL A 16 12.88 -12.03 10.47
N LYS A 17 13.07 -13.34 10.25
CA LYS A 17 13.78 -13.84 9.06
C LYS A 17 12.94 -13.62 7.81
N SER A 18 11.65 -13.96 7.87
CA SER A 18 10.65 -13.61 6.85
C SER A 18 10.70 -12.12 6.53
N PHE A 19 10.63 -11.25 7.56
CA PHE A 19 10.67 -9.81 7.37
C PHE A 19 11.95 -9.34 6.68
N HIS A 20 13.14 -9.71 7.18
CA HIS A 20 14.41 -9.32 6.58
C HIS A 20 14.53 -9.77 5.13
N LYS A 21 14.17 -11.02 4.84
CA LYS A 21 14.18 -11.53 3.47
C LYS A 21 13.26 -10.71 2.57
N THR A 22 12.00 -10.51 2.98
CA THR A 22 11.03 -9.75 2.19
C THR A 22 11.49 -8.32 1.92
N ILE A 23 12.05 -7.63 2.91
CA ILE A 23 12.53 -6.25 2.76
C ILE A 23 13.79 -6.15 1.88
N LEU A 24 14.71 -7.11 1.99
CA LEU A 24 15.94 -7.13 1.18
C LEU A 24 15.66 -7.54 -0.28
N ASP A 25 14.63 -8.35 -0.52
CA ASP A 25 14.20 -8.78 -1.85
C ASP A 25 13.29 -7.75 -2.55
N MET A 26 12.96 -6.62 -1.90
CA MET A 26 12.14 -5.57 -2.51
C MET A 26 12.85 -4.97 -3.73
N LYS A 27 12.15 -4.96 -4.87
CA LYS A 27 12.60 -4.19 -6.03
C LYS A 27 12.44 -2.69 -5.73
N PRO A 28 13.34 -1.82 -6.25
CA PRO A 28 13.18 -0.38 -6.13
C PRO A 28 11.80 0.08 -6.64
N ASP A 29 11.06 0.78 -5.79
CA ASP A 29 9.81 1.43 -6.19
C ASP A 29 10.08 2.91 -6.54
N GLU A 30 10.08 3.18 -7.84
CA GLU A 30 10.21 4.53 -8.39
C GLU A 30 8.87 5.23 -8.59
N ASN A 31 7.75 4.53 -8.37
CA ASN A 31 6.41 5.12 -8.56
C ASN A 31 5.96 5.74 -7.24
N TYR A 32 5.65 7.02 -7.25
CA TYR A 32 5.10 7.72 -6.10
C TYR A 32 3.68 7.20 -5.76
N PRO A 33 3.29 7.10 -4.48
CA PRO A 33 4.15 7.17 -3.30
C PRO A 33 4.98 5.88 -3.17
N TRP A 34 6.29 6.02 -3.08
CA TRP A 34 7.21 4.87 -3.05
C TRP A 34 7.26 4.24 -1.67
N ILE A 35 7.40 2.91 -1.59
CA ILE A 35 7.81 2.20 -0.37
C ILE A 35 9.14 1.51 -0.65
N ARG A 36 10.19 1.83 0.11
CA ARG A 36 11.56 1.38 -0.14
C ARG A 36 12.20 0.75 1.09
N THR A 37 13.20 -0.09 0.87
CA THR A 37 13.93 -0.80 1.92
C THR A 37 14.53 0.14 2.97
N GLU A 38 15.00 1.32 2.55
CA GLU A 38 15.62 2.32 3.44
C GLU A 38 14.66 2.91 4.47
N MET A 39 13.35 2.77 4.25
CA MET A 39 12.34 3.21 5.23
C MET A 39 12.34 2.33 6.47
N PHE A 40 12.82 1.10 6.39
CA PHE A 40 12.66 0.08 7.43
C PHE A 40 13.93 -0.13 8.24
N ASN A 41 13.75 -0.31 9.55
CA ASN A 41 14.83 -0.67 10.44
C ASN A 41 15.07 -2.19 10.44
N THR A 42 16.05 -2.63 9.65
CA THR A 42 16.41 -4.06 9.50
C THR A 42 17.60 -4.50 10.35
N LYS A 43 18.29 -3.57 11.05
CA LYS A 43 19.57 -3.87 11.72
C LYS A 43 19.46 -3.96 13.23
N SER A 44 18.50 -3.26 13.84
CA SER A 44 18.38 -3.22 15.31
C SER A 44 17.35 -4.21 15.86
N ILE A 45 16.94 -5.21 15.08
CA ILE A 45 16.02 -6.26 15.54
C ILE A 45 16.86 -7.37 16.17
N GLU A 46 17.13 -7.25 17.46
CA GLU A 46 17.90 -8.26 18.19
C GLU A 46 17.04 -9.51 18.48
N SER A 47 17.68 -10.66 18.62
CA SER A 47 17.06 -11.90 19.11
C SER A 47 18.18 -12.65 19.84
N PRO A 48 18.22 -12.64 21.19
CA PRO A 48 17.31 -13.50 21.96
C PRO A 48 16.81 -12.91 23.31
N TYR A 49 16.95 -11.61 23.60
CA TYR A 49 16.64 -11.06 24.93
C TYR A 49 15.17 -10.65 25.16
N TYR A 50 14.27 -10.96 24.22
CA TYR A 50 12.87 -10.55 24.32
C TYR A 50 11.99 -11.68 24.87
N TYR A 51 11.17 -11.37 25.87
CA TYR A 51 10.06 -12.22 26.31
C TYR A 51 8.90 -12.26 25.29
N GLU A 52 8.90 -11.34 24.31
CA GLU A 52 7.84 -11.15 23.34
C GLU A 52 8.34 -11.11 21.88
N ASN A 53 7.38 -11.16 20.96
CA ASN A 53 7.55 -10.97 19.52
C ASN A 53 8.23 -9.61 19.21
N PRO A 54 9.29 -9.57 18.38
CA PRO A 54 10.05 -8.36 18.08
C PRO A 54 9.26 -7.34 17.26
N ILE A 55 9.69 -6.08 17.34
CA ILE A 55 9.09 -4.97 16.60
C ILE A 55 10.11 -4.41 15.61
N THR A 56 9.67 -4.14 14.38
CA THR A 56 10.38 -3.29 13.43
C THR A 56 9.69 -1.94 13.33
N THR A 57 10.47 -0.88 13.14
CA THR A 57 9.97 0.47 12.87
C THR A 57 10.25 0.87 11.43
N PHE A 58 9.49 1.84 10.93
CA PHE A 58 9.77 2.47 9.64
C PHE A 58 9.35 3.93 9.64
N GLY A 59 9.93 4.71 8.73
CA GLY A 59 9.63 6.13 8.60
C GLY A 59 10.18 6.74 7.32
N THR A 60 9.47 7.74 6.79
CA THR A 60 9.94 8.57 5.69
C THR A 60 9.18 9.90 5.60
N THR A 61 9.70 10.81 4.79
CA THR A 61 9.02 12.05 4.41
C THR A 61 8.62 12.01 2.94
N TYR A 62 7.43 12.54 2.65
CA TYR A 62 6.92 12.75 1.30
C TYR A 62 6.68 14.22 1.05
N LYS A 63 6.76 14.59 -0.23
CA LYS A 63 6.31 15.88 -0.72
C LYS A 63 4.91 15.70 -1.31
N ASN A 64 3.93 16.41 -0.78
CA ASN A 64 2.54 16.45 -1.22
C ASN A 64 1.76 15.12 -1.11
N LEU A 65 1.98 14.30 -0.06
CA LEU A 65 1.09 13.15 0.18
C LEU A 65 -0.12 13.65 0.96
N SER A 66 -1.31 13.69 0.35
CA SER A 66 -2.46 14.45 0.89
C SER A 66 -3.77 13.66 1.04
N GLY A 67 -3.77 12.33 0.91
CA GLY A 67 -5.00 11.52 0.99
C GLY A 67 -5.43 10.93 -0.35
N GLY A 68 -6.73 10.64 -0.50
CA GLY A 68 -7.35 10.18 -1.74
C GLY A 68 -6.63 8.99 -2.40
N ASN A 69 -6.38 9.11 -3.71
CA ASN A 69 -5.71 8.08 -4.51
C ASN A 69 -4.27 7.85 -4.07
N ASP A 70 -3.49 8.90 -3.77
CA ASP A 70 -2.10 8.72 -3.34
C ASP A 70 -2.03 7.92 -2.04
N TRP A 71 -2.87 8.24 -1.06
CA TRP A 71 -2.92 7.45 0.17
C TRP A 71 -3.44 6.03 -0.06
N SER A 72 -4.41 5.85 -0.94
CA SER A 72 -4.88 4.53 -1.35
C SER A 72 -3.78 3.70 -2.01
N GLU A 73 -2.94 4.31 -2.84
CA GLU A 73 -1.78 3.65 -3.45
C GLU A 73 -0.73 3.26 -2.40
N PHE A 74 -0.47 4.14 -1.44
CA PHE A 74 0.42 3.83 -0.33
C PHE A 74 -0.09 2.63 0.47
N ILE A 75 -1.37 2.65 0.86
CA ILE A 75 -2.00 1.56 1.63
C ILE A 75 -1.97 0.25 0.83
N LEU A 76 -2.31 0.27 -0.46
CA LEU A 76 -2.23 -0.90 -1.34
C LEU A 76 -0.81 -1.51 -1.38
N LYS A 77 0.22 -0.67 -1.53
CA LYS A 77 1.63 -1.12 -1.51
C LYS A 77 2.03 -1.69 -0.15
N PHE A 78 1.59 -1.04 0.93
CA PHE A 78 1.87 -1.48 2.29
C PHE A 78 1.20 -2.81 2.60
N GLU A 79 -0.06 -3.00 2.23
CA GLU A 79 -0.79 -4.26 2.41
C GLU A 79 -0.18 -5.41 1.61
N TYR A 80 0.29 -5.13 0.39
CA TYR A 80 1.04 -6.11 -0.40
C TYR A 80 2.37 -6.52 0.25
N LEU A 81 3.02 -5.61 1.00
CA LEU A 81 4.18 -5.95 1.84
C LEU A 81 3.75 -6.79 3.05
N LEU A 82 2.68 -6.40 3.76
CA LEU A 82 2.16 -7.12 4.92
C LEU A 82 1.80 -8.58 4.59
N ASP A 83 1.29 -8.83 3.39
CA ASP A 83 0.96 -10.18 2.92
C ASP A 83 2.17 -11.13 2.84
N LYS A 84 3.38 -10.56 2.68
CA LYS A 84 4.64 -11.31 2.50
C LYS A 84 5.45 -11.48 3.78
N ILE A 85 5.03 -10.89 4.88
CA ILE A 85 5.71 -10.98 6.17
C ILE A 85 4.81 -11.65 7.18
N ASP A 86 5.37 -12.38 8.15
CA ASP A 86 4.59 -12.91 9.27
C ASP A 86 4.57 -11.90 10.43
N PHE A 87 3.39 -11.39 10.75
CA PHE A 87 3.18 -10.31 11.72
C PHE A 87 1.90 -10.52 12.53
N ASP A 88 1.84 -9.93 13.73
CA ASP A 88 0.64 -9.88 14.56
C ASP A 88 -0.20 -8.65 14.23
N TYR A 89 0.39 -7.46 14.37
CA TYR A 89 -0.25 -6.21 13.99
C TYR A 89 0.75 -5.20 13.42
N ALA A 90 0.23 -4.25 12.65
CA ALA A 90 0.97 -3.10 12.15
C ALA A 90 0.21 -1.80 12.47
N ARG A 91 0.96 -0.71 12.64
CA ARG A 91 0.40 0.63 12.78
C ARG A 91 1.16 1.63 11.95
N ILE A 92 0.42 2.58 11.37
CA ILE A 92 0.96 3.71 10.62
C ILE A 92 0.41 5.00 11.18
N ARG A 93 1.30 5.96 11.39
CA ARG A 93 0.98 7.36 11.55
C ARG A 93 1.31 8.12 10.29
N PHE A 94 0.37 8.97 9.89
CA PHE A 94 0.46 9.82 8.73
C PHE A 94 0.17 11.25 9.17
N GLU A 95 1.23 12.04 9.24
CA GLU A 95 1.17 13.46 9.61
C GLU A 95 1.23 14.29 8.34
N THR A 96 0.32 15.25 8.23
CA THR A 96 0.27 16.18 7.10
C THR A 96 0.37 17.60 7.59
N GLU A 97 0.97 18.49 6.80
CA GLU A 97 1.12 19.89 7.19
C GLU A 97 -0.22 20.63 7.42
N PHE A 98 -1.32 20.20 6.76
CA PHE A 98 -2.60 20.93 6.78
C PHE A 98 -3.85 20.10 7.05
N LEU A 99 -3.84 18.79 6.79
CA LEU A 99 -5.05 17.95 6.93
C LEU A 99 -5.16 17.31 8.31
N GLY A 100 -4.07 17.33 9.09
CA GLY A 100 -3.98 16.73 10.42
C GLY A 100 -3.16 15.45 10.46
N ASP A 101 -3.34 14.73 11.57
CA ASP A 101 -2.60 13.51 11.90
C ASP A 101 -3.55 12.33 11.94
N PHE A 102 -3.21 11.30 11.19
CA PHE A 102 -4.02 10.11 11.01
C PHE A 102 -3.27 8.87 11.51
N GLU A 103 -3.99 7.90 12.08
CA GLU A 103 -3.43 6.62 12.47
C GLU A 103 -4.23 5.48 11.85
N PHE A 104 -3.54 4.45 11.40
CA PHE A 104 -4.08 3.27 10.76
C PHE A 104 -3.55 2.02 11.44
N PHE A 105 -4.39 0.99 11.53
CA PHE A 105 -4.12 -0.24 12.25
C PHE A 105 -4.48 -1.45 11.40
N TRP A 106 -3.62 -2.47 11.43
CA TRP A 106 -3.87 -3.79 10.86
C TRP A 106 -3.65 -4.85 11.92
N GLY A 107 -4.63 -5.71 12.18
CA GLY A 107 -4.50 -6.90 13.01
C GLY A 107 -4.67 -8.17 12.18
N ARG A 108 -3.66 -9.05 12.14
CA ARG A 108 -3.69 -10.24 11.28
C ARG A 108 -4.66 -11.29 11.82
N LYS A 109 -5.49 -11.86 10.93
CA LYS A 109 -6.46 -12.91 11.28
C LYS A 109 -5.86 -14.28 11.60
N THR A 110 -4.67 -14.56 11.07
CA THR A 110 -3.97 -15.84 11.28
C THR A 110 -2.93 -15.77 12.41
N GLY A 111 -2.89 -14.66 13.16
CA GLY A 111 -1.92 -14.47 14.24
C GLY A 111 -2.24 -15.29 15.48
N LYS A 112 -1.48 -15.08 16.57
CA LYS A 112 -1.65 -15.83 17.83
C LYS A 112 -2.94 -15.49 18.58
N SER A 113 -3.60 -14.38 18.24
CA SER A 113 -4.79 -13.92 18.96
C SER A 113 -5.74 -13.06 18.10
N PRO A 114 -6.30 -13.61 17.00
CA PRO A 114 -7.16 -12.86 16.09
C PRO A 114 -8.49 -12.44 16.72
N GLU A 115 -8.94 -13.16 17.74
CA GLU A 115 -10.10 -12.79 18.56
C GLU A 115 -9.96 -11.42 19.24
N PHE A 116 -8.74 -10.95 19.53
CA PHE A 116 -8.57 -9.59 20.07
C PHE A 116 -8.99 -8.52 19.07
N TYR A 117 -8.92 -8.81 17.78
CA TYR A 117 -9.19 -7.87 16.71
C TYR A 117 -10.62 -7.98 16.14
N LYS A 118 -11.43 -8.94 16.63
CA LYS A 118 -12.86 -9.03 16.30
C LYS A 118 -13.65 -7.97 17.07
N LYS A 119 -13.50 -6.72 16.67
CA LYS A 119 -14.12 -5.55 17.29
C LYS A 119 -15.07 -4.90 16.30
N ASP A 120 -16.22 -4.44 16.78
CA ASP A 120 -17.26 -3.82 15.94
C ASP A 120 -16.79 -2.53 15.24
N ASP A 121 -15.71 -1.92 15.73
CA ASP A 121 -15.11 -0.68 15.21
C ASP A 121 -13.91 -0.93 14.28
N LEU A 122 -13.63 -2.19 13.92
CA LEU A 122 -12.65 -2.58 12.92
C LEU A 122 -13.35 -3.15 11.68
N ILE A 123 -12.83 -2.79 10.51
CA ILE A 123 -13.28 -3.29 9.22
C ILE A 123 -12.64 -4.65 8.98
N GLU A 124 -13.46 -5.70 8.97
CA GLU A 124 -13.00 -7.06 8.70
C GLU A 124 -12.71 -7.27 7.20
N GLN A 125 -11.52 -7.78 6.87
CA GLN A 125 -11.10 -8.21 5.52
C GLN A 125 -10.61 -9.65 5.57
N ASP A 126 -10.35 -10.29 4.43
CA ASP A 126 -10.00 -11.72 4.38
C ASP A 126 -8.76 -12.07 5.22
N LYS A 127 -7.74 -11.22 5.19
CA LYS A 127 -6.43 -11.47 5.82
C LYS A 127 -6.22 -10.75 7.16
N TRP A 128 -6.92 -9.64 7.37
CA TRP A 128 -6.73 -8.79 8.55
C TRP A 128 -7.99 -8.02 8.92
N PHE A 129 -8.00 -7.50 10.14
CA PHE A 129 -8.88 -6.43 10.57
C PHE A 129 -8.17 -5.10 10.39
N PHE A 130 -8.88 -4.11 9.87
CA PHE A 130 -8.34 -2.79 9.59
C PHE A 130 -9.08 -1.71 10.37
N GLY A 131 -8.35 -0.70 10.86
CA GLY A 131 -8.94 0.36 11.66
C GLY A 131 -8.25 1.70 11.48
N TYR A 132 -9.01 2.74 11.77
CA TYR A 132 -8.53 4.12 11.86
C TYR A 132 -8.48 4.61 13.29
N GLY A 133 -7.69 5.64 13.52
CA GLY A 133 -7.58 6.34 14.79
C GLY A 133 -6.55 5.73 15.73
N PHE A 134 -6.29 6.45 16.81
CA PHE A 134 -5.29 6.04 17.79
C PHE A 134 -5.73 4.77 18.52
N ARG A 135 -5.07 3.65 18.21
CA ARG A 135 -5.44 2.31 18.71
C ARG A 135 -4.28 1.69 19.47
N HIS A 136 -4.57 0.98 20.55
CA HIS A 136 -3.53 0.19 21.23
C HIS A 136 -3.31 -1.16 20.52
N MET A 137 -2.36 -1.96 21.02
CA MET A 137 -1.90 -3.19 20.37
C MET A 137 -2.94 -4.32 20.19
N TYR A 138 -4.11 -4.19 20.83
CA TYR A 138 -5.22 -5.13 20.70
C TYR A 138 -6.36 -4.59 19.83
N GLY A 139 -6.15 -3.44 19.19
CA GLY A 139 -7.09 -2.86 18.26
C GLY A 139 -8.10 -1.88 18.87
N ASP A 140 -8.26 -1.78 20.19
CA ASP A 140 -9.23 -0.83 20.75
C ASP A 140 -8.78 0.63 20.58
N LEU A 141 -9.75 1.50 20.29
CA LEU A 141 -9.57 2.94 20.26
C LEU A 141 -9.20 3.48 21.65
N ILE A 142 -8.09 4.22 21.70
CA ILE A 142 -7.61 4.89 22.91
C ILE A 142 -8.46 6.14 23.19
N CYS A 143 -8.95 6.81 22.15
CA CYS A 143 -9.80 7.99 22.24
C CYS A 143 -11.22 7.67 21.78
N LYS A 144 -12.22 8.22 22.49
CA LYS A 144 -13.64 8.07 22.15
C LYS A 144 -14.09 8.96 20.98
N ASN A 145 -13.25 9.87 20.51
CA ASN A 145 -13.57 10.68 19.34
C ASN A 145 -13.59 9.81 18.09
N THR A 146 -14.52 10.08 17.18
CA THR A 146 -14.55 9.42 15.87
C THR A 146 -13.19 9.60 15.19
N PRO A 147 -12.54 8.51 14.79
CA PRO A 147 -11.29 8.58 14.03
C PRO A 147 -11.47 9.39 12.75
N ASP A 148 -10.57 10.35 12.52
CA ASP A 148 -10.50 11.06 11.25
C ASP A 148 -9.70 10.26 10.23
N VAL A 149 -9.95 10.51 8.95
CA VAL A 149 -9.23 9.91 7.83
C VAL A 149 -8.81 11.01 6.84
N PRO A 150 -7.69 10.82 6.11
CA PRO A 150 -7.29 11.76 5.08
C PRO A 150 -8.42 12.00 4.08
N PHE A 151 -8.47 13.21 3.53
CA PHE A 151 -9.49 13.62 2.58
C PHE A 151 -9.69 12.58 1.46
N ASP A 152 -10.96 12.26 1.18
CA ASP A 152 -11.42 11.29 0.18
C ASP A 152 -10.85 9.86 0.29
N PHE A 153 -10.18 9.52 1.39
CA PHE A 153 -9.75 8.14 1.62
C PHE A 153 -10.95 7.23 1.94
N LYS A 154 -10.98 6.05 1.30
CA LYS A 154 -11.97 5.02 1.54
C LYS A 154 -11.30 3.67 1.70
N TYR A 155 -11.84 2.86 2.59
CA TYR A 155 -11.44 1.47 2.78
C TYR A 155 -12.68 0.57 2.92
N PRO A 156 -12.70 -0.64 2.33
CA PRO A 156 -11.65 -1.24 1.49
C PRO A 156 -11.31 -0.40 0.28
N ILE A 157 -10.08 -0.50 -0.21
CA ILE A 157 -9.66 0.27 -1.38
C ILE A 157 -10.45 -0.24 -2.59
N GLU A 158 -11.03 0.72 -3.29
CA GLU A 158 -11.81 0.51 -4.49
C GLU A 158 -11.21 1.29 -5.65
N PHE A 159 -11.32 0.74 -6.86
CA PHE A 159 -10.99 1.49 -8.06
C PHE A 159 -12.17 2.39 -8.44
N ASP A 160 -11.88 3.66 -8.72
CA ASP A 160 -12.86 4.59 -9.30
C ASP A 160 -13.55 3.95 -10.51
N ILE A 161 -14.88 4.10 -10.59
CA ILE A 161 -15.71 3.41 -11.58
C ILE A 161 -15.32 3.85 -12.99
N ASP A 162 -15.09 5.15 -13.18
CA ASP A 162 -14.75 5.71 -14.49
C ASP A 162 -13.32 5.36 -14.89
N ALA A 163 -12.37 5.41 -13.96
CA ALA A 163 -11.00 4.93 -14.16
C ALA A 163 -10.99 3.45 -14.57
N LYS A 164 -11.71 2.61 -13.83
CA LYS A 164 -11.82 1.17 -14.10
C LYS A 164 -12.44 0.89 -15.47
N ASN A 165 -13.55 1.54 -15.80
CA ASN A 165 -14.22 1.35 -17.08
C ASN A 165 -13.33 1.80 -18.24
N SER A 166 -12.75 3.00 -18.14
CA SER A 166 -11.83 3.53 -19.16
C SER A 166 -10.58 2.64 -19.32
N PHE A 167 -10.02 2.13 -18.22
CA PHE A 167 -8.86 1.23 -18.28
C PHE A 167 -9.24 -0.11 -18.92
N ASN A 168 -10.40 -0.67 -18.58
CA ASN A 168 -10.87 -1.93 -19.15
C ASN A 168 -11.10 -1.85 -20.67
N GLU A 169 -11.48 -0.69 -21.20
CA GLU A 169 -11.63 -0.46 -22.64
C GLU A 169 -10.31 -0.55 -23.41
N ILE A 170 -9.18 -0.13 -22.81
CA ILE A 170 -7.86 -0.14 -23.46
C ILE A 170 -7.10 -1.47 -23.29
N ILE A 171 -7.54 -2.37 -22.41
CA ILE A 171 -6.91 -3.68 -22.18
C ILE A 171 -6.64 -4.47 -23.47
N PRO A 172 -7.58 -4.60 -24.44
CA PRO A 172 -7.32 -5.33 -25.67
C PRO A 172 -6.16 -4.77 -26.48
N GLU A 173 -5.91 -3.46 -26.42
CA GLU A 173 -4.79 -2.81 -27.07
C GLU A 173 -3.49 -3.02 -26.29
N LEU A 174 -3.52 -2.86 -24.97
CA LEU A 174 -2.36 -3.12 -24.12
C LEU A 174 -1.90 -4.59 -24.22
N ASN A 175 -2.82 -5.52 -24.42
CA ASN A 175 -2.49 -6.94 -24.64
C ASN A 175 -1.86 -7.24 -26.01
N LYS A 176 -1.83 -6.28 -26.94
CA LYS A 176 -1.05 -6.40 -28.20
C LYS A 176 0.45 -6.12 -27.97
N ILE A 177 0.82 -5.45 -26.88
CA ILE A 177 2.22 -5.19 -26.53
C ILE A 177 2.92 -6.54 -26.28
N GLN A 178 4.08 -6.74 -26.91
CA GLN A 178 4.86 -7.95 -26.71
C GLN A 178 5.28 -8.11 -25.25
N ILE A 179 5.14 -9.32 -24.70
CA ILE A 179 5.55 -9.61 -23.32
C ILE A 179 7.05 -9.36 -23.18
N ASN A 180 7.43 -8.75 -22.05
CA ASN A 180 8.78 -8.35 -21.69
C ASN A 180 9.40 -7.23 -22.54
N THR A 181 8.62 -6.58 -23.39
CA THR A 181 9.05 -5.40 -24.17
C THR A 181 8.52 -4.12 -23.54
N LYS A 182 9.38 -3.09 -23.43
CA LYS A 182 8.97 -1.74 -23.03
C LYS A 182 8.33 -1.03 -24.22
N GLU A 183 7.05 -0.73 -24.11
CA GLU A 183 6.36 0.19 -25.01
C GLU A 183 6.38 1.59 -24.40
N TYR A 184 6.77 2.59 -25.17
CA TYR A 184 6.80 3.99 -24.75
C TYR A 184 5.62 4.73 -25.36
N PHE A 185 4.98 5.59 -24.56
CA PHE A 185 3.78 6.32 -24.97
C PHE A 185 4.07 7.82 -25.01
N ASP A 186 3.95 8.42 -26.19
CA ASP A 186 4.11 9.86 -26.40
C ASP A 186 3.00 10.67 -25.71
N ASN A 187 1.83 10.05 -25.51
CA ASN A 187 0.70 10.64 -24.79
C ASN A 187 0.18 9.68 -23.71
N GLN A 188 0.69 9.85 -22.49
CA GLN A 188 0.28 9.06 -21.33
C GLN A 188 -1.19 9.28 -20.94
N ALA A 189 -1.84 10.37 -21.37
CA ALA A 189 -3.22 10.67 -21.00
C ALA A 189 -4.22 9.62 -21.50
N ARG A 190 -3.82 8.76 -22.45
CA ARG A 190 -4.63 7.61 -22.86
C ARG A 190 -4.71 6.54 -21.78
N ILE A 191 -3.64 6.35 -21.00
CA ILE A 191 -3.53 5.35 -19.93
C ILE A 191 -3.89 5.99 -18.58
N LEU A 192 -3.34 7.18 -18.33
CA LEU A 192 -3.52 7.99 -17.13
C LEU A 192 -4.65 9.02 -17.30
N LYS A 193 -5.74 8.62 -17.96
CA LYS A 193 -6.86 9.53 -18.29
C LYS A 193 -7.58 10.06 -17.05
N ASN A 194 -7.61 9.24 -16.00
CA ASN A 194 -8.28 9.52 -14.74
C ASN A 194 -7.25 9.40 -13.61
N ASP A 195 -7.37 10.25 -12.59
CA ASP A 195 -6.48 10.25 -11.43
C ASP A 195 -6.41 8.87 -10.73
N GLY A 196 -7.48 8.06 -10.84
CA GLY A 196 -7.54 6.69 -10.32
C GLY A 196 -6.81 5.64 -11.17
N SER A 197 -6.32 5.98 -12.37
CA SER A 197 -5.58 5.04 -13.22
C SER A 197 -4.26 4.60 -12.59
N ASN A 198 -3.59 5.47 -11.83
CA ASN A 198 -2.33 5.13 -11.17
C ASN A 198 -2.53 4.00 -10.14
N LEU A 199 -3.62 4.04 -9.37
CA LEU A 199 -3.97 2.97 -8.42
C LEU A 199 -4.14 1.60 -9.11
N ILE A 200 -4.77 1.58 -10.29
CA ILE A 200 -4.89 0.36 -11.12
C ILE A 200 -3.53 -0.13 -11.60
N LEU A 201 -2.68 0.77 -12.11
CA LEU A 201 -1.34 0.41 -12.57
C LEU A 201 -0.47 -0.10 -11.41
N THR A 202 -0.55 0.52 -10.24
CA THR A 202 0.10 0.09 -9.01
C THR A 202 -0.35 -1.32 -8.65
N TYR A 203 -1.66 -1.60 -8.64
CA TYR A 203 -2.19 -2.94 -8.39
C TYR A 203 -1.65 -3.99 -9.37
N LEU A 204 -1.65 -3.68 -10.67
CA LEU A 204 -1.13 -4.60 -11.70
C LEU A 204 0.38 -4.82 -11.58
N LYS A 205 1.14 -3.80 -11.21
CA LYS A 205 2.58 -3.88 -10.96
C LYS A 205 2.89 -4.80 -9.77
N LEU A 206 2.17 -4.62 -8.65
CA LEU A 206 2.32 -5.45 -7.46
C LEU A 206 1.99 -6.92 -7.77
N ASN A 207 1.01 -7.18 -8.63
CA ASN A 207 0.66 -8.55 -9.06
C ASN A 207 1.53 -9.10 -10.21
N GLU A 208 2.65 -8.44 -10.53
CA GLU A 208 3.58 -8.82 -11.58
C GLU A 208 2.91 -9.05 -12.95
N VAL A 209 1.88 -8.25 -13.24
CA VAL A 209 1.20 -8.26 -14.55
C VAL A 209 1.89 -7.29 -15.50
N ILE A 210 2.36 -6.15 -14.97
CA ILE A 210 3.05 -5.11 -15.73
C ILE A 210 4.26 -4.57 -14.95
N GLU A 211 5.15 -3.90 -15.66
CA GLU A 211 6.06 -2.88 -15.13
C GLU A 211 5.71 -1.56 -15.80
N TYR A 212 5.72 -0.46 -15.06
CA TYR A 212 5.50 0.87 -15.64
C TYR A 212 6.31 1.91 -14.87
N GLY A 213 6.58 3.03 -15.53
CA GLY A 213 7.30 4.15 -14.95
C GLY A 213 7.65 5.21 -15.98
N TRP A 214 8.60 6.06 -15.63
CA TRP A 214 9.08 7.15 -16.48
C TRP A 214 10.56 7.01 -16.76
N GLU A 215 10.96 7.20 -18.01
CA GLU A 215 12.36 7.30 -18.40
C GLU A 215 12.65 8.68 -19.01
N PHE A 216 13.73 9.31 -18.54
CA PHE A 216 14.16 10.62 -19.02
C PHE A 216 14.34 10.60 -20.56
N LYS A 217 13.79 11.61 -21.24
CA LYS A 217 13.72 11.77 -22.71
C LYS A 217 12.85 10.78 -23.49
N LYS A 218 12.45 9.64 -22.91
CA LYS A 218 11.57 8.66 -23.58
C LYS A 218 10.12 8.71 -23.11
N GLY A 219 9.87 9.26 -21.93
CA GLY A 219 8.52 9.43 -21.39
C GLY A 219 8.02 8.22 -20.59
N PHE A 220 6.70 8.09 -20.51
CA PHE A 220 6.02 7.00 -19.82
C PHE A 220 6.19 5.70 -20.60
N PHE A 221 6.53 4.62 -19.88
CA PHE A 221 6.59 3.28 -20.45
C PHE A 221 5.65 2.33 -19.73
N LEU A 222 5.17 1.33 -20.47
CA LEU A 222 4.52 0.14 -19.93
C LEU A 222 5.17 -1.09 -20.56
N LYS A 223 5.57 -2.03 -19.72
CA LYS A 223 6.08 -3.34 -20.11
C LYS A 223 5.12 -4.40 -19.56
N ARG A 224 4.54 -5.18 -20.47
CA ARG A 224 3.65 -6.28 -20.08
C ARG A 224 4.48 -7.48 -19.64
N LEU A 225 4.15 -8.05 -18.48
CA LEU A 225 4.77 -9.29 -17.97
C LEU A 225 3.87 -10.50 -18.18
N LYS A 226 2.54 -10.31 -18.06
CA LYS A 226 1.50 -11.32 -18.22
C LYS A 226 0.30 -10.72 -18.96
N GLU A 227 -0.64 -11.56 -19.40
CA GLU A 227 -1.90 -11.06 -19.94
C GLU A 227 -2.63 -10.19 -18.91
N ILE A 228 -3.09 -9.01 -19.35
CA ILE A 228 -3.87 -8.10 -18.52
C ILE A 228 -5.33 -8.55 -18.61
N LYS A 229 -5.89 -8.98 -17.48
CA LYS A 229 -7.31 -9.33 -17.34
C LYS A 229 -8.13 -8.09 -16.97
N LYS A 230 -9.45 -8.15 -17.18
CA LYS A 230 -10.36 -7.11 -16.71
C LYS A 230 -10.20 -6.85 -15.22
N ILE A 231 -10.19 -5.57 -14.87
CA ILE A 231 -10.03 -5.09 -13.50
C ILE A 231 -11.40 -5.11 -12.80
N ASN A 232 -11.42 -5.72 -11.61
CA ASN A 232 -12.58 -5.79 -10.71
C ASN A 232 -12.26 -5.03 -9.41
N THR A 233 -13.31 -4.68 -8.66
CA THR A 233 -13.21 -3.96 -7.37
C THR A 233 -14.21 -4.56 -6.37
N PRO A 234 -13.91 -4.58 -5.05
CA PRO A 234 -12.64 -4.19 -4.43
C PRO A 234 -11.52 -5.14 -4.83
N TYR A 235 -10.28 -4.65 -4.86
CA TYR A 235 -9.15 -5.45 -5.36
C TYR A 235 -8.82 -6.65 -4.46
N ASN A 236 -9.30 -6.61 -3.21
CA ASN A 236 -9.12 -7.63 -2.18
C ASN A 236 -10.34 -8.56 -2.00
N ALA A 237 -11.43 -8.42 -2.77
CA ALA A 237 -12.53 -9.38 -2.67
C ALA A 237 -12.19 -10.66 -3.44
N VAL A 238 -11.76 -11.70 -2.72
CA VAL A 238 -11.80 -13.09 -3.20
C VAL A 238 -12.74 -13.89 -2.30
#